data_AF-A0AAP0WH20-F1
#
_entry.id   AF-A0AAP0WH20-F1
#
_cell.length_a   1.000
_cell.length_b   1.000
_cell.length_c   1.000
_cell.angle_alpha   90.00
_cell.angle_beta   90.00
_cell.angle_gamma   90.00
#
_symmetry.space_group_name_H-M   'P 1'
#
loop_
_entity.id
_entity.type
_entity.pdbx_description
1 polymer ?
#
loop_
_entity_poly.entity_id
_entity_poly.type
_entity_poly.pdbx_seq_one_letter_code
_entity_poly.pdbx_strand_id
1 'polypeptide(L)'
;MSEMKMTTQQSAEAPSFFDNVKSKLPKDTGIFVVMVGIALIFEAFGWYVRDQSFLMNPNRLVLIVLQVAIIGIIAVGVTQVIITTGIDLSSGSVIALTAVVAASLAQTSESLSPMFPSLVDMPAVLPIGAGIG
;
A
#
# COMPACT_ATOMS: atom_id res chain seq x y z
N MET A 1 -5.91 -39.92 42.89
CA MET A 1 -5.59 -38.56 43.37
C MET A 1 -4.23 -38.17 42.82
N SER A 2 -4.18 -37.30 41.82
CA SER A 2 -3.04 -36.41 41.56
C SER A 2 -3.44 -35.50 40.41
N GLU A 3 -4.14 -34.43 40.78
CA GLU A 3 -4.28 -33.22 39.99
C GLU A 3 -2.88 -32.65 39.74
N MET A 4 -2.24 -33.01 38.63
CA MET A 4 -1.07 -32.27 38.16
C MET A 4 -1.55 -31.17 37.22
N LYS A 5 -2.05 -30.10 37.85
CA LYS A 5 -2.36 -28.82 37.22
C LYS A 5 -1.05 -28.25 36.65
N MET A 6 -0.76 -28.58 35.38
CA MET A 6 0.19 -27.84 34.57
C MET A 6 -0.35 -26.42 34.46
N THR A 7 0.11 -25.58 35.37
CA THR A 7 -0.13 -24.14 35.35
C THR A 7 0.71 -23.64 34.19
N THR A 8 0.08 -23.44 33.05
CA THR A 8 0.63 -22.68 31.93
C THR A 8 0.86 -21.27 32.48
N GLN A 9 2.05 -21.03 33.03
CA GLN A 9 2.52 -19.69 33.33
C GLN A 9 2.68 -19.00 31.98
N GLN A 10 1.62 -18.30 31.59
CA GLN A 10 1.63 -17.32 30.53
C GLN A 10 2.65 -16.25 30.94
N SER A 11 3.87 -16.35 30.41
CA SER A 11 4.87 -15.30 30.49
C SER A 11 4.21 -14.01 30.01
N ALA A 12 3.95 -13.11 30.95
CA ALA A 12 3.62 -11.74 30.66
C ALA A 12 4.86 -11.12 30.00
N GLU A 13 4.90 -11.16 28.67
CA GLU A 13 5.86 -10.42 27.87
C GLU A 13 5.68 -8.95 28.22
N ALA A 14 6.68 -8.36 28.91
CA ALA A 14 6.65 -6.94 29.22
C ALA A 14 6.45 -6.17 27.90
N PRO A 15 5.49 -5.23 27.83
CA PRO A 15 5.19 -4.57 26.57
C PRO A 15 6.47 -3.93 26.04
N SER A 16 6.92 -4.35 24.86
CA SER A 16 8.17 -3.87 24.30
C SER A 16 8.08 -2.35 24.15
N PHE A 17 9.22 -1.67 24.19
CA PHE A 17 9.25 -0.21 24.02
C PHE A 17 8.53 0.20 22.71
N PHE A 18 8.56 -0.68 21.70
CA PHE A 18 7.89 -0.50 20.42
C PHE A 18 6.36 -0.68 20.50
N ASP A 19 5.83 -1.52 21.38
CA ASP A 19 4.38 -1.74 21.55
C ASP A 19 3.72 -0.57 22.29
N ASN A 20 4.42 0.00 23.27
CA ASN A 20 3.98 1.19 23.98
C ASN A 20 4.01 2.46 23.10
N VAL A 21 4.95 2.54 22.16
CA VAL A 21 5.04 3.65 21.20
C VAL A 21 3.99 3.48 20.09
N LYS A 22 3.80 2.28 19.53
CA LYS A 22 2.79 2.01 18.51
C LYS A 22 1.35 2.25 18.99
N SER A 23 1.05 1.92 20.25
CA SER A 23 -0.30 2.11 20.82
C SER A 23 -0.66 3.57 21.10
N LYS A 24 0.33 4.48 21.14
CA LYS A 24 0.12 5.91 21.41
C LYS A 24 0.23 6.81 20.18
N LEU A 25 0.66 6.28 19.03
CA LEU A 25 0.73 7.07 17.81
C LEU A 25 -0.64 7.11 17.10
N PRO A 26 -1.16 8.30 16.77
CA PRO A 26 -2.27 8.45 15.83
C PRO A 26 -1.97 7.71 14.52
N LYS A 27 -3.01 7.14 13.88
CA LYS A 27 -2.85 6.40 12.62
C LYS A 27 -2.22 7.26 11.51
N ASP A 28 -2.45 8.57 11.53
CA ASP A 28 -1.88 9.55 10.60
C ASP A 28 -0.38 9.80 10.83
N THR A 29 0.13 9.56 12.04
CA THR A 29 1.58 9.67 12.30
C THR A 29 2.34 8.51 11.64
N GLY A 30 1.66 7.39 11.35
CA GLY A 30 2.25 6.24 10.66
C GLY A 30 2.85 6.61 9.30
N ILE A 31 2.12 7.35 8.46
CA ILE A 31 2.61 7.72 7.13
C ILE A 31 3.81 8.67 7.21
N PHE A 32 3.79 9.61 8.16
CA PHE A 32 4.90 10.53 8.37
C PHE A 32 6.16 9.78 8.84
N VAL A 33 6.02 8.84 9.79
CA VAL A 33 7.13 7.99 10.26
C VAL A 33 7.70 7.14 9.11
N VAL A 34 6.84 6.57 8.27
CA VAL A 34 7.27 5.79 7.09
C VAL A 34 8.03 6.68 6.10
N MET A 35 7.53 7.88 5.81
CA MET A 35 8.19 8.84 4.91
C MET A 35 9.60 9.21 5.42
N VAL A 36 9.71 9.55 6.71
CA VAL A 36 11.00 9.87 7.33
C VAL A 36 11.92 8.65 7.31
N GLY A 37 11.40 7.46 7.62
CA GLY A 37 12.16 6.21 7.58
C GLY A 37 12.75 5.94 6.19
N ILE A 38 11.93 6.05 5.14
CA ILE A 38 12.36 5.88 3.75
C ILE A 38 13.42 6.93 3.38
N ALA A 39 13.21 8.20 3.73
CA ALA A 39 14.17 9.27 3.45
C ALA A 39 15.55 9.00 4.10
N LEU A 40 15.58 8.56 5.36
CA LEU A 40 16.82 8.22 6.06
C LEU A 40 17.52 6.98 5.47
N ILE A 41 16.75 5.97 5.06
CA ILE A 41 17.30 4.78 4.39
C ILE A 41 17.98 5.18 3.08
N PHE A 42 17.32 6.00 2.25
CA PHE A 42 17.90 6.48 1.01
C PHE A 42 19.10 7.41 1.24
N GLU A 43 19.13 8.15 2.34
CA GLU A 43 20.25 9.01 2.68
C GLU A 43 21.48 8.18 3.06
N ALA A 44 21.31 7.16 3.91
CA ALA A 44 22.36 6.22 4.28
C ALA A 44 22.87 5.43 3.05
N PHE A 45 21.95 5.01 2.17
CA PHE A 45 22.31 4.34 0.93
C PHE A 45 23.05 5.28 -0.05
N GLY A 46 22.64 6.54 -0.12
CA GLY A 46 23.32 7.58 -0.91
C GLY A 46 24.76 7.80 -0.45
N TRP A 47 25.00 7.82 0.86
CA TRP A 47 26.34 7.85 1.42
C TRP A 47 27.13 6.60 1.05
N TYR A 48 26.55 5.42 1.18
CA TYR A 48 27.24 4.15 0.92
C TYR A 48 27.61 3.94 -0.57
N VAL A 49 26.74 4.31 -1.51
CA VAL A 49 26.92 4.01 -2.94
C VAL A 49 27.52 5.16 -3.73
N ARG A 50 27.25 6.41 -3.31
CA ARG A 50 27.61 7.61 -4.08
C ARG A 50 28.55 8.54 -3.31
N ASP A 51 28.93 8.20 -2.08
CA ASP A 51 29.73 9.03 -1.15
C ASP A 51 29.16 10.46 -0.98
N GLN A 52 27.86 10.61 -1.23
CA GLN A 52 27.23 11.92 -1.37
C GLN A 52 25.83 11.90 -0.77
N SER A 53 25.56 12.93 0.02
CA SER A 53 24.25 13.20 0.60
C SER A 53 23.28 13.78 -0.44
N PHE A 54 22.00 13.44 -0.33
CA PHE A 54 20.94 14.14 -1.06
C PHE A 54 20.24 15.20 -0.19
N LEU A 55 20.10 14.97 1.12
CA LEU A 55 19.47 15.92 2.05
C LEU A 55 20.39 17.08 2.43
N MET A 56 21.66 16.79 2.73
CA MET A 56 22.68 17.77 3.13
C MET A 56 23.35 18.46 1.93
N ASN A 57 23.00 18.08 0.70
CA ASN A 57 23.50 18.75 -0.51
C ASN A 57 22.42 19.64 -1.12
N PRO A 58 22.47 20.97 -0.90
CA PRO A 58 21.41 21.88 -1.33
C PRO A 58 21.24 21.91 -2.85
N ASN A 59 22.32 21.79 -3.63
CA ASN A 59 22.25 21.79 -5.09
C ASN A 59 21.47 20.58 -5.60
N ARG A 60 21.70 19.40 -5.03
CA ARG A 60 20.99 18.18 -5.42
C ARG A 60 19.53 18.21 -4.99
N LEU A 61 19.27 18.69 -3.79
CA LEU A 61 17.91 18.84 -3.29
C LEU A 61 17.10 19.77 -4.20
N VAL A 62 17.69 20.89 -4.62
CA VAL A 62 17.05 21.81 -5.58
C VAL A 62 16.77 21.13 -6.91
N LEU A 63 17.72 20.37 -7.47
CA LEU A 63 17.50 19.64 -8.72
C LEU A 63 16.35 18.62 -8.60
N ILE A 64 16.27 17.89 -7.49
CA ILE A 64 15.18 16.93 -7.23
C ILE A 64 13.84 17.67 -7.10
N VAL A 65 13.81 18.76 -6.33
CA VAL A 65 12.60 19.57 -6.15
C VAL A 65 12.13 20.15 -7.48
N LEU A 66 13.02 20.70 -8.29
CA LEU A 66 12.67 21.25 -9.61
C LEU A 66 12.13 20.17 -10.55
N GLN A 67 12.71 18.97 -10.53
CA GLN A 67 12.23 17.84 -11.33
C GLN A 67 10.80 17.43 -10.94
N VAL A 68 10.51 17.36 -9.63
CA VAL A 68 9.19 16.99 -9.12
C VAL A 68 8.18 18.13 -9.23
N ALA A 69 8.63 19.40 -9.20
CA ALA A 69 7.77 20.57 -9.28
C ALA A 69 6.94 20.60 -10.57
N ILE A 70 7.52 20.19 -11.71
CA ILE A 70 6.79 20.12 -12.99
C ILE A 70 5.61 19.16 -12.87
N ILE A 71 5.85 17.97 -12.32
CA ILE A 71 4.80 16.95 -12.11
C ILE A 71 3.74 17.47 -11.14
N GLY A 72 4.16 18.17 -10.07
CA GLY A 72 3.24 18.78 -9.11
C GLY A 72 2.33 19.83 -9.72
N ILE A 73 2.86 20.73 -10.56
CA ILE A 73 2.08 21.75 -11.26
C ILE A 73 1.09 21.09 -12.25
N ILE A 74 1.53 20.08 -12.99
CA ILE A 74 0.67 19.32 -13.89
C ILE A 74 -0.46 18.63 -13.11
N ALA A 75 -0.16 18.00 -11.97
CA ALA A 75 -1.15 17.31 -11.15
C ALA A 75 -2.26 18.27 -10.65
N VAL A 76 -1.89 19.48 -10.25
CA VAL A 76 -2.85 20.54 -9.89
C VAL A 76 -3.74 20.90 -11.09
N GLY A 77 -3.13 21.09 -12.28
CA GLY A 77 -3.88 21.37 -13.51
C GLY A 77 -4.84 20.25 -13.90
N VAL A 78 -4.40 19.00 -13.83
CA VAL A 78 -5.22 17.81 -14.14
C VAL A 78 -6.38 17.68 -13.16
N THR A 79 -6.19 18.01 -11.89
CA THR A 79 -7.29 18.02 -10.90
C THR A 79 -8.39 19.01 -11.29
N GLN A 80 -8.02 20.21 -11.76
CA GLN A 80 -8.99 21.19 -12.24
C GLN A 80 -9.73 20.73 -13.49
N VAL A 81 -9.03 20.07 -14.41
CA VAL A 81 -9.63 19.46 -15.61
C VAL A 81 -10.63 18.37 -15.24
N ILE A 82 -10.30 17.50 -14.27
CA ILE A 82 -11.18 16.46 -13.74
C ILE A 82 -12.49 17.05 -13.22
N ILE A 83 -12.39 18.08 -12.36
CA ILE A 83 -13.56 18.74 -11.76
C ILE A 83 -14.40 19.46 -12.82
N THR A 84 -13.77 20.21 -13.73
CA THR A 84 -14.46 21.10 -14.68
C THR A 84 -15.07 20.33 -15.86
N THR A 85 -14.37 19.31 -16.35
CA THR A 85 -14.83 18.48 -17.47
C THR A 85 -15.83 17.43 -17.01
N GLY A 86 -15.99 17.24 -15.69
CA GLY A 86 -16.82 16.17 -15.14
C GLY A 86 -16.26 14.78 -15.48
N ILE A 87 -14.93 14.65 -15.60
CA ILE A 87 -14.26 13.35 -15.74
C ILE A 87 -14.38 12.68 -14.37
N ASP A 88 -15.51 12.04 -14.16
CA ASP A 88 -15.82 11.43 -12.88
C ASP A 88 -14.87 10.25 -12.62
N LEU A 89 -13.96 10.44 -11.66
CA LEU A 89 -13.05 9.39 -11.18
C LEU A 89 -13.81 8.20 -10.57
N SER A 90 -15.10 8.37 -10.23
CA SER A 90 -15.95 7.26 -9.76
C SER A 90 -16.05 6.13 -10.78
N SER A 91 -15.98 6.44 -12.10
CA SER A 91 -15.94 5.41 -13.15
C SER A 91 -14.76 4.46 -13.00
N GLY A 92 -13.63 4.93 -12.47
CA GLY A 92 -12.47 4.09 -12.15
C GLY A 92 -12.76 3.07 -11.04
N SER A 93 -13.56 3.44 -10.04
CA SER A 93 -13.96 2.51 -8.98
C SER A 93 -14.93 1.43 -9.47
N VAL A 94 -15.81 1.77 -10.42
CA VAL A 94 -16.71 0.82 -11.07
C VAL A 94 -15.91 -0.17 -11.92
N ILE A 95 -14.99 0.32 -12.76
CA ILE A 95 -14.12 -0.54 -13.58
C ILE A 95 -13.27 -1.45 -12.68
N ALA A 96 -12.75 -0.94 -11.56
CA ALA A 96 -12.01 -1.74 -10.60
C ALA A 96 -12.87 -2.86 -9.98
N LEU A 97 -14.11 -2.55 -9.57
CA LEU A 97 -15.04 -3.56 -9.04
C LEU A 97 -15.36 -4.63 -10.09
N THR A 98 -15.71 -4.22 -11.30
CA THR A 98 -16.00 -5.13 -12.41
C THR A 98 -14.80 -6.02 -12.75
N ALA A 99 -13.58 -5.47 -12.71
CA ALA A 99 -12.35 -6.24 -12.90
C ALA A 99 -12.10 -7.25 -11.77
N VAL A 100 -12.34 -6.87 -10.51
CA VAL A 100 -12.24 -7.78 -9.35
C VAL A 100 -13.26 -8.91 -9.48
N VAL A 101 -14.52 -8.60 -9.80
CA VAL A 101 -15.58 -9.62 -9.98
C VAL A 101 -15.23 -10.58 -11.12
N ALA A 102 -14.84 -10.06 -12.29
CA ALA A 102 -14.45 -10.88 -13.42
C ALA A 102 -13.25 -11.78 -13.09
N ALA A 103 -12.22 -11.24 -12.43
CA ALA A 103 -11.04 -12.00 -12.01
C ALA A 103 -11.38 -13.07 -10.96
N SER A 104 -12.25 -12.75 -9.99
CA SER A 104 -12.72 -13.70 -8.98
C SER A 104 -13.60 -14.81 -9.55
N LEU A 105 -14.17 -14.65 -10.74
CA LEU A 105 -14.89 -15.71 -11.46
C LEU A 105 -13.99 -16.49 -12.45
N ALA A 106 -12.86 -15.90 -12.85
CA ALA A 106 -11.88 -16.52 -13.76
C ALA A 106 -10.84 -17.41 -13.06
N GLN A 107 -10.96 -17.58 -11.74
CA GLN A 107 -10.06 -18.39 -10.92
C GLN A 107 -10.05 -19.88 -11.33
N THR A 108 -8.87 -20.49 -11.23
CA THR A 108 -8.61 -21.90 -11.61
C THR A 108 -8.19 -22.74 -10.42
N SER A 109 -8.24 -24.08 -10.57
CA SER A 109 -7.86 -25.02 -9.50
C SER A 109 -6.40 -24.91 -9.06
N GLU A 110 -5.55 -24.28 -9.89
CA GLU A 110 -4.15 -24.02 -9.59
C GLU A 110 -3.92 -22.67 -8.87
N SER A 111 -4.97 -21.90 -8.62
CA SER A 111 -4.85 -20.61 -7.92
C SER A 111 -4.36 -20.81 -6.48
N LEU A 112 -3.36 -20.02 -6.07
CA LEU A 112 -2.72 -20.12 -4.75
C LEU A 112 -3.72 -19.92 -3.57
N SER A 113 -4.70 -19.05 -3.76
CA SER A 113 -5.80 -18.83 -2.81
C SER A 113 -7.03 -18.35 -3.57
N PRO A 114 -7.90 -19.26 -4.05
CA PRO A 114 -9.10 -18.88 -4.76
C PRO A 114 -10.08 -18.18 -3.80
N MET A 115 -10.61 -17.04 -4.23
CA MET A 115 -11.55 -16.24 -3.43
C MET A 115 -12.89 -16.96 -3.26
N PHE A 116 -13.31 -17.71 -4.28
CA PHE A 116 -14.54 -18.50 -4.27
C PHE A 116 -14.27 -19.98 -4.59
N PRO A 117 -13.75 -20.79 -3.66
CA PRO A 117 -13.28 -22.16 -3.94
C PRO A 117 -14.31 -23.11 -4.58
N SER A 118 -15.61 -22.83 -4.43
CA SER A 118 -16.69 -23.60 -5.06
C SER A 118 -16.98 -23.23 -6.52
N LEU A 119 -16.42 -22.13 -7.02
CA LEU A 119 -16.71 -21.53 -8.33
C LEU A 119 -15.44 -21.52 -9.23
N VAL A 120 -14.62 -22.55 -9.08
CA VAL A 120 -13.35 -22.72 -9.79
C VAL A 120 -13.55 -23.39 -11.16
N ASP A 121 -12.70 -23.06 -12.14
CA ASP A 121 -12.70 -23.62 -13.50
C ASP A 121 -14.00 -23.38 -14.28
N MET A 122 -14.57 -22.18 -14.12
CA MET A 122 -15.74 -21.78 -14.89
C MET A 122 -15.45 -21.59 -16.39
N PRO A 123 -16.45 -21.82 -17.27
CA PRO A 123 -16.35 -21.44 -18.67
C PRO A 123 -16.03 -19.95 -18.82
N ALA A 124 -15.01 -19.61 -19.63
CA ALA A 124 -14.49 -18.25 -19.79
C ALA A 124 -15.55 -17.20 -20.20
N VAL A 125 -16.66 -17.64 -20.80
CA VAL A 125 -17.80 -16.76 -21.14
C VAL A 125 -18.39 -16.07 -19.90
N LEU A 126 -18.43 -16.74 -18.74
CA LEU A 126 -19.00 -16.18 -17.51
C LEU A 126 -18.19 -15.00 -16.93
N PRO A 127 -16.88 -15.12 -16.68
CA PRO A 127 -16.07 -13.99 -16.22
C PRO A 127 -15.98 -12.87 -17.25
N ILE A 128 -15.94 -13.20 -18.55
CA ILE A 128 -15.95 -12.18 -19.62
C ILE A 128 -17.29 -11.43 -19.63
N GLY A 129 -18.42 -12.14 -19.54
CA GLY A 129 -19.74 -11.53 -19.47
C GLY A 129 -19.92 -10.66 -18.23
N ALA A 130 -19.42 -11.11 -17.07
CA ALA A 130 -19.42 -10.33 -15.84
C ALA A 130 -18.54 -9.07 -15.93
N GLY A 131 -17.49 -9.09 -16.75
CA GLY A 131 -16.58 -7.96 -16.98
C GLY A 131 -17.09 -6.90 -17.95
N ILE A 132 -18.03 -7.25 -18.83
CA ILE A 132 -18.60 -6.38 -19.87
C ILE A 132 -19.91 -5.71 -19.41
N GLY A 133 -20.57 -6.29 -18.40
CA GLY A 133 -21.84 -5.82 -17.83
C GLY A 133 -21.75 -4.54 -17.00
#